data_AF-A0A1I0WGS0-F1
#
_entry.id   AF-A0A1I0WGS0-F1
#
_cell.length_a   1.000
_cell.length_b   1.000
_cell.length_c   1.000
_cell.angle_alpha   90.00
_cell.angle_beta   90.00
_cell.angle_gamma   90.00
#
_symmetry.space_group_name_H-M   'P 1'
#
loop_
_entity.id
_entity.type
_entity.pdbx_description
1 polymer ?
#
loop_
_entity_poly.entity_id
_entity_poly.type
_entity_poly.pdbx_seq_one_letter_code
_entity_poly.pdbx_strand_id
1 'polypeptide(L)'
;MKSYTVSLIPSEEKFEKTCKMIEDRYPNAEKSKLLHDVDDTKIQIYMLPEGQIKVYNDFEVYALYVDSDVSLEESIDYLFESKNMQ
;
A
#
# COMPACT_ATOMS: atom_id res chain seq x y z
N MET A 1 -2.28 -2.29 -13.60
CA MET A 1 -2.41 -2.60 -12.17
C MET A 1 -1.57 -3.81 -11.79
N LYS A 2 -0.61 -3.64 -10.89
CA LYS A 2 0.16 -4.70 -10.22
C LYS A 2 -0.17 -4.69 -8.72
N SER A 3 -0.11 -5.85 -8.08
CA SER A 3 -0.33 -6.00 -6.63
C SER A 3 0.94 -6.49 -5.95
N TYR A 4 1.27 -5.90 -4.80
CA TYR A 4 2.48 -6.15 -4.04
C TYR A 4 2.11 -6.52 -2.60
N THR A 5 2.35 -7.77 -2.20
CA THR A 5 2.05 -8.22 -0.83
C THR A 5 3.13 -7.75 0.15
N VAL A 6 2.74 -6.92 1.11
CA VAL A 6 3.61 -6.38 2.17
C VAL A 6 3.62 -7.27 3.42
N SER A 7 2.49 -7.92 3.71
CA SER A 7 2.32 -8.80 4.87
C SER A 7 1.20 -9.80 4.61
N LEU A 8 1.39 -11.04 5.04
CA LEU A 8 0.36 -12.10 5.00
C LEU A 8 -0.67 -12.01 6.14
N ILE A 9 -0.65 -10.90 6.89
CA ILE A 9 -1.60 -10.55 7.95
C ILE A 9 -1.79 -9.02 7.97
N PRO A 10 -2.97 -8.51 8.36
CA PRO A 10 -3.18 -7.08 8.60
C PRO A 10 -2.24 -6.56 9.69
N SER A 11 -1.73 -5.34 9.52
CA SER A 11 -0.82 -4.71 10.46
C SER A 11 -0.85 -3.20 10.32
N GLU A 12 -1.41 -2.51 11.32
CA GLU A 12 -1.48 -1.04 11.33
C GLU A 12 -0.09 -0.40 11.25
N GLU A 13 0.89 -0.93 11.98
CA GLU A 13 2.26 -0.42 11.96
C GLU A 13 2.89 -0.52 10.56
N LYS A 14 2.70 -1.65 9.87
CA LYS A 14 3.20 -1.82 8.50
C LYS A 14 2.39 -1.00 7.50
N PHE A 15 1.10 -0.80 7.73
CA PHE A 15 0.24 0.06 6.91
C PHE A 15 0.72 1.51 6.95
N GLU A 16 0.92 2.07 8.15
CA GLU A 16 1.43 3.43 8.34
C GLU A 16 2.83 3.60 7.72
N LYS A 17 3.73 2.62 7.91
CA LYS A 17 5.07 2.64 7.30
C LYS A 17 5.02 2.61 5.78
N THR A 18 4.14 1.79 5.21
CA THR A 18 3.95 1.71 3.75
C THR A 18 3.41 3.02 3.21
N CYS A 19 2.41 3.60 3.87
CA CYS A 19 1.85 4.91 3.52
C CYS A 19 2.92 6.00 3.53
N LYS A 20 3.71 6.07 4.61
CA LYS A 20 4.82 7.03 4.72
C LYS A 20 5.86 6.86 3.62
N MET A 21 6.21 5.62 3.28
CA MET A 21 7.16 5.36 2.20
C MET A 21 6.64 5.85 0.84
N ILE A 22 5.36 5.64 0.56
CA ILE A 22 4.72 6.17 -0.67
C ILE A 22 4.74 7.70 -0.66
N GLU A 23 4.38 8.33 0.45
CA GLU A 23 4.39 9.80 0.60
C GLU A 23 5.80 10.40 0.40
N ASP A 24 6.83 9.77 0.98
CA ASP A 24 8.21 10.23 0.86
C ASP A 24 8.72 10.05 -0.59
N ARG A 25 8.28 9.01 -1.31
CA ARG A 25 8.74 8.72 -2.68
C ARG A 25 7.99 9.47 -3.77
N TYR A 26 6.70 9.70 -3.54
CA TYR A 26 5.77 10.34 -4.47
C TYR A 26 5.21 11.62 -3.82
N PRO A 27 6.05 12.65 -3.59
CA PRO A 27 5.64 13.86 -2.87
C PRO A 27 4.55 14.68 -3.59
N ASN A 28 4.35 14.43 -4.89
CA ASN A 28 3.31 15.07 -5.70
C ASN A 28 2.01 14.25 -5.75
N ALA A 29 1.95 13.08 -5.11
CA ALA A 29 0.73 12.30 -5.08
C ALA A 29 -0.30 12.93 -4.14
N GLU A 30 -1.54 13.07 -4.61
CA GLU A 30 -2.62 13.60 -3.79
C GLU A 30 -3.15 12.47 -2.89
N LYS A 31 -2.95 12.64 -1.57
CA LYS A 31 -3.47 11.72 -0.56
C LYS A 31 -4.98 11.93 -0.39
N SER A 32 -5.77 10.94 -0.80
CA SER A 32 -7.21 10.94 -0.58
C SER A 32 -7.56 10.72 0.89
N LYS A 33 -8.83 10.96 1.26
CA LYS A 33 -9.33 10.60 2.58
C LYS A 33 -9.15 9.09 2.82
N LEU A 34 -8.64 8.73 4.00
CA LEU A 34 -8.57 7.34 4.45
C LEU A 34 -9.97 6.72 4.43
N LEU A 35 -10.11 5.59 3.74
CA LEU A 35 -11.30 4.77 3.76
C LEU A 35 -11.17 3.72 4.87
N HIS A 36 -12.27 3.45 5.55
CA HIS A 36 -12.37 2.50 6.65
C HIS A 36 -13.71 1.80 6.53
N ASP A 37 -13.66 0.50 6.21
CA ASP A 37 -14.82 -0.35 6.03
C ASP A 37 -15.31 -0.92 7.38
N VAL A 38 -16.49 -1.55 7.38
CA VAL A 38 -17.16 -2.07 8.59
C VAL A 38 -16.37 -3.21 9.26
N ASP A 39 -15.58 -3.95 8.48
CA ASP A 39 -14.73 -5.06 8.91
C ASP A 39 -13.35 -4.62 9.43
N ASP A 40 -13.15 -3.31 9.62
CA ASP A 40 -11.89 -2.65 9.94
C ASP A 40 -10.83 -2.62 8.82
N THR A 41 -11.18 -3.02 7.60
CA THR A 41 -10.31 -2.82 6.43
C THR A 41 -10.05 -1.34 6.20
N LYS A 42 -8.77 -0.97 6.07
CA LYS A 42 -8.34 0.40 5.78
C LYS A 42 -7.73 0.49 4.39
N ILE A 43 -8.13 1.52 3.65
CA ILE A 43 -7.61 1.80 2.31
C ILE A 43 -7.13 3.23 2.24
N GLN A 44 -5.83 3.40 2.00
CA GLN A 44 -5.26 4.70 1.68
C GLN A 44 -4.98 4.79 0.19
N ILE A 45 -5.56 5.81 -0.47
CA ILE A 45 -5.41 6.04 -1.90
C ILE A 45 -4.53 7.27 -2.13
N TYR A 46 -3.62 7.17 -3.09
CA TYR A 46 -2.73 8.21 -3.56
C TYR A 46 -2.93 8.40 -5.07
N MET A 47 -3.32 9.59 -5.49
CA MET A 47 -3.58 9.90 -6.90
C MET A 47 -2.36 10.55 -7.54
N LEU A 48 -1.98 10.05 -8.72
CA LEU A 48 -0.92 10.56 -9.57
C LEU A 48 -1.51 10.92 -10.95
N PRO A 49 -0.87 11.79 -11.75
CA PRO A 49 -1.31 12.07 -13.13
C PRO A 49 -1.43 10.81 -14.00
N GLU A 50 -0.53 9.85 -13.78
CA GLU A 50 -0.40 8.60 -14.54
C GLU A 50 -1.19 7.41 -13.97
N GLY A 51 -1.87 7.56 -12.82
CA GLY A 51 -2.61 6.47 -12.19
C GLY A 51 -2.81 6.67 -10.69
N GLN A 52 -2.98 5.59 -9.94
CA GLN A 52 -3.10 5.64 -8.49
C GLN A 52 -2.31 4.51 -7.82
N ILE A 53 -2.02 4.72 -6.55
CA ILE A 53 -1.44 3.73 -5.64
C ILE A 53 -2.43 3.58 -4.48
N LYS A 54 -2.75 2.34 -4.11
CA LYS A 54 -3.66 2.02 -3.02
C LYS A 54 -2.99 1.08 -2.04
N VAL A 55 -2.99 1.43 -0.77
CA VAL A 55 -2.52 0.57 0.32
C VAL A 55 -3.74 -0.01 1.02
N TYR A 56 -3.78 -1.34 1.15
CA TYR A 56 -4.89 -2.08 1.74
C TYR A 56 -4.40 -2.81 2.99
N ASN A 57 -4.93 -2.45 4.15
CA ASN A 57 -4.82 -3.23 5.38
C ASN A 57 -6.12 -4.00 5.56
N ASP A 58 -6.20 -5.18 4.96
CA ASP A 58 -7.45 -5.86 4.60
C ASP A 58 -7.71 -7.05 5.55
N PHE A 59 -8.74 -6.90 6.38
CA PHE A 59 -9.12 -7.88 7.39
C PHE A 59 -10.01 -9.00 6.84
N GLU A 60 -10.62 -8.83 5.68
CA GLU A 60 -11.42 -9.87 5.01
C GLU A 60 -10.50 -10.92 4.36
N VAL A 61 -9.49 -10.49 3.61
CA VAL A 61 -8.53 -11.41 2.94
C VAL A 61 -7.29 -11.70 3.78
N TYR A 62 -7.19 -11.06 4.95
CA TYR A 62 -6.11 -11.21 5.92
C TYR A 62 -4.73 -10.85 5.34
N ALA A 63 -4.59 -9.69 4.72
CA ALA A 63 -3.33 -9.25 4.12
C ALA A 63 -3.12 -7.74 4.21
N LEU A 64 -1.84 -7.33 4.12
CA LEU A 64 -1.46 -5.96 3.80
C LEU A 64 -0.83 -5.96 2.41
N TYR A 65 -1.39 -5.21 1.47
CA TYR A 65 -0.87 -5.16 0.09
C TYR A 65 -1.00 -3.76 -0.52
N VAL A 66 -0.28 -3.55 -1.61
CA VAL A 66 -0.32 -2.33 -2.41
C VAL A 66 -0.73 -2.67 -3.82
N ASP A 67 -1.82 -2.06 -4.30
CA ASP A 67 -2.17 -2.07 -5.72
C ASP A 67 -1.70 -0.78 -6.37
N SER A 68 -1.05 -0.89 -7.53
CA SER A 68 -0.50 0.27 -8.23
C SER A 68 -0.76 0.19 -9.73
N ASP A 69 -1.26 1.29 -10.28
CA ASP A 69 -1.37 1.50 -11.73
C ASP A 69 -0.04 1.96 -12.35
N VAL A 70 0.84 2.53 -11.53
CA VAL A 70 2.18 2.95 -11.93
C VAL A 70 3.20 1.89 -11.58
N SER A 71 4.34 1.87 -12.28
CA SER A 71 5.46 1.06 -11.81
C SER A 71 5.97 1.69 -10.51
N LEU A 72 5.90 0.93 -9.43
CA LEU A 72 6.66 1.27 -8.25
C LEU A 72 8.15 1.09 -8.59
N GLU A 73 9.01 1.93 -8.03
CA GLU A 73 10.43 1.81 -8.33
C GLU A 73 11.00 0.49 -7.83
N GLU A 74 12.00 -0.05 -8.54
CA GLU A 74 12.60 -1.35 -8.22
C GLU A 74 13.03 -1.46 -6.74
N SER A 75 13.58 -0.38 -6.16
CA SER A 75 14.00 -0.36 -4.76
C SER A 75 12.85 -0.56 -3.75
N ILE A 76 11.64 -0.13 -4.11
CA ILE A 76 10.41 -0.31 -3.32
C ILE A 76 9.87 -1.73 -3.52
N ASP A 77 9.88 -2.23 -4.75
CA ASP A 77 9.45 -3.60 -5.07
C ASP A 77 10.25 -4.65 -4.27
N TYR A 78 11.57 -4.47 -4.15
CA TYR A 78 12.43 -5.32 -3.32
C TYR A 78 12.07 -5.29 -1.82
N LEU A 79 11.64 -4.14 -1.29
CA LEU A 79 11.25 -4.02 0.13
C LEU A 79 9.94 -4.75 0.43
N PHE A 80 9.05 -4.88 -0.55
CA PHE A 80 7.81 -5.63 -0.43
C PHE A 80 8.02 -7.13 -0.63
N GLU A 81 8.86 -7.54 -1.57
CA GLU A 81 9.12 -8.97 -1.83
C GLU A 81 9.97 -9.64 -0.73
N SER A 82 10.95 -8.93 -0.16
CA SER A 82 11.92 -9.50 0.79
C SER A 82 11.36 -9.86 2.17
N LYS A 83 10.10 -9.52 2.48
CA LYS A 83 9.46 -9.83 3.77
C LYS A 83 8.52 -11.04 3.75
N ASN A 84 8.35 -11.69 2.60
CA ASN A 84 7.59 -12.94 2.48
C ASN A 84 8.49 -14.21 2.53
N MET A 85 9.79 -14.05 2.82
CA MET A 85 10.75 -15.14 3.08
C MET A 85 11.27 -15.09 4.53
N GLN A 86 10.41 -15.36 5.51
CA GLN A 86 10.82 -15.83 6.84
C GLN A 86 9.83 -16.86 7.38
#